data_AF-A0A4Q7INL4-F1
#
_entry.id   AF-A0A4Q7INL4-F1
#
_cell.length_a   1.000
_cell.length_b   1.000
_cell.length_c   1.000
_cell.angle_alpha   90.00
_cell.angle_beta   90.00
_cell.angle_gamma   90.00
#
_symmetry.space_group_name_H-M   'P 1'
#
loop_
_entity.id
_entity.type
_entity.pdbx_description
1 polymer ?
#
loop_
_entity_poly.entity_id
_entity_poly.type
_entity_poly.pdbx_seq_one_letter_code
_entity_poly.pdbx_strand_id
1 'polypeptide(L)'
;MKKHCLILLFILLTGCSTKFAYKNADWLAYWYVDDYVSLNDAQEDLLDEHLKTWLDWHKNSELPAYIAHLKQIKIDIEQGNITPARIAYHNDKVIAHWHSVRAEIVPDLVSLAPNLSEKQVNTLFEELAEKEREKQKKRAKLSDEKRQKRWFTRTEKSLENWLGDITSSQKKMVESLYLAQSPSSHLWSNYRARYQTSLKSVLLNIVSGGNDRGKLKSLLLNPETFRSDELNKLNEQNRQSYHDFLYGVFLSLTEKQKQHLLSEIDDLIDDISELSQ
;
A
#
# COMPACT_ATOMS: atom_id res chain seq x y z
N MET A 1 9.68 20.23 23.01
CA MET A 1 10.38 19.39 24.02
C MET A 1 9.43 18.34 24.59
N LYS A 2 9.77 17.07 24.37
CA LYS A 2 9.56 15.96 25.32
C LYS A 2 8.14 15.45 25.66
N LYS A 3 7.07 15.79 24.91
CA LYS A 3 5.75 15.16 25.10
C LYS A 3 5.23 14.28 23.95
N HIS A 4 5.82 14.34 22.75
CA HIS A 4 5.48 13.44 21.64
C HIS A 4 6.34 12.16 21.60
N CYS A 5 7.35 12.08 22.48
CA CYS A 5 8.21 10.90 22.66
C CYS A 5 7.59 9.82 23.58
N LEU A 6 6.45 10.07 24.25
CA LEU A 6 5.84 9.12 25.18
C LEU A 6 4.64 8.37 24.61
N ILE A 7 3.96 8.93 23.58
CA ILE A 7 2.90 8.21 22.84
C ILE A 7 3.53 7.21 21.86
N LEU A 8 4.75 7.51 21.37
CA LEU A 8 5.55 6.59 20.55
C LEU A 8 6.08 5.36 21.32
N LEU A 9 6.00 5.35 22.66
CA LEU A 9 6.48 4.24 23.50
C LEU A 9 5.38 3.20 23.81
N PHE A 10 4.11 3.51 23.56
CA PHE A 10 3.01 2.53 23.57
C PHE A 10 2.92 1.70 22.27
N ILE A 11 3.81 1.98 21.30
CA ILE A 11 4.01 1.23 20.04
C ILE A 11 4.80 -0.07 20.28
N LEU A 12 5.26 -0.31 21.51
CA LEU A 12 5.88 -1.57 21.91
C LEU A 12 4.78 -2.51 22.42
N LEU A 13 4.20 -3.31 21.51
CA LEU A 13 3.75 -4.71 21.65
C LEU A 13 2.81 -5.04 20.47
N THR A 14 3.40 -5.71 19.49
CA THR A 14 2.83 -6.20 18.24
C THR A 14 1.59 -7.07 18.48
N GLY A 15 0.51 -6.81 17.74
CA GLY A 15 -0.83 -7.42 17.86
C GLY A 15 -1.91 -6.43 18.31
N CYS A 16 -1.65 -5.66 19.38
CA CYS A 16 -2.64 -4.71 19.91
C CYS A 16 -2.77 -3.40 19.10
N SER A 17 -1.70 -2.94 18.44
CA SER A 17 -1.71 -1.67 17.70
C SER A 17 -2.47 -1.75 16.37
N THR A 18 -2.40 -2.88 15.68
CA THR A 18 -3.15 -3.16 14.44
C THR A 18 -4.63 -3.34 14.74
N LYS A 19 -4.96 -4.09 15.79
CA LYS A 19 -6.34 -4.25 16.27
C LYS A 19 -6.94 -2.95 16.77
N PHE A 20 -6.17 -2.17 17.54
CA PHE A 20 -6.60 -0.84 17.96
C PHE A 20 -6.77 0.10 16.75
N ALA A 21 -5.81 0.14 15.83
CA ALA A 21 -5.91 0.97 14.64
C ALA A 21 -7.10 0.57 13.75
N TYR A 22 -7.38 -0.72 13.61
CA TYR A 22 -8.51 -1.21 12.83
C TYR A 22 -9.86 -0.94 13.52
N LYS A 23 -9.94 -1.13 14.84
CA LYS A 23 -11.14 -0.82 15.64
C LYS A 23 -11.45 0.69 15.73
N ASN A 24 -10.44 1.52 15.55
CA ASN A 24 -10.55 2.98 15.53
C ASN A 24 -10.24 3.53 14.13
N ALA A 25 -10.47 2.73 13.08
CA ALA A 25 -10.14 3.09 11.71
C ALA A 25 -11.01 4.25 11.20
N ASP A 26 -12.23 4.37 11.70
CA ASP A 26 -13.12 5.52 11.54
C ASP A 26 -12.45 6.82 12.02
N TRP A 27 -12.04 6.83 13.29
CA TRP A 27 -11.36 7.97 13.90
C TRP A 27 -10.01 8.28 13.22
N LEU A 28 -9.23 7.27 12.87
CA LEU A 28 -7.96 7.47 12.15
C LEU A 28 -8.17 7.97 10.71
N ALA A 29 -9.22 7.51 10.04
CA ALA A 29 -9.57 7.99 8.71
C ALA A 29 -9.95 9.47 8.77
N TYR A 30 -10.71 9.90 9.78
CA TYR A 30 -11.01 11.32 10.00
C TYR A 30 -9.75 12.17 10.10
N TRP A 31 -8.83 11.82 11.01
CA TRP A 31 -7.55 12.53 11.15
C TRP A 31 -6.74 12.54 9.85
N TYR A 32 -6.80 11.45 9.08
CA TYR A 32 -6.10 11.39 7.79
C TYR A 32 -6.76 12.29 6.75
N VAL A 33 -8.09 12.37 6.70
CA VAL A 33 -8.83 13.21 5.74
C VAL A 33 -8.69 14.69 6.08
N ASP A 34 -8.78 15.07 7.36
CA ASP A 34 -8.63 16.46 7.82
C ASP A 34 -7.25 17.05 7.46
N ASP A 35 -6.24 16.19 7.38
CA ASP A 35 -4.88 16.45 6.92
C ASP A 35 -4.79 16.90 5.44
N TYR A 36 -5.90 16.89 4.71
CA TYR A 36 -6.03 17.29 3.30
C TYR A 36 -7.26 18.15 3.00
N VAL A 37 -8.37 17.91 3.67
CA VAL A 37 -9.64 18.62 3.43
C VAL A 37 -10.42 18.76 4.74
N SER A 38 -10.72 20.00 5.11
CA SER A 38 -11.60 20.27 6.24
C SER A 38 -13.05 19.99 5.85
N LEU A 39 -13.64 18.96 6.44
CA LEU A 39 -15.04 18.60 6.27
C LEU A 39 -15.92 19.47 7.19
N ASN A 40 -17.20 19.63 6.84
CA ASN A 40 -18.20 20.15 7.76
C ASN A 40 -18.97 19.01 8.42
N ASP A 41 -19.68 19.28 9.51
CA ASP A 41 -20.40 18.28 10.31
C ASP A 41 -21.24 17.30 9.46
N ALA A 42 -21.97 17.81 8.45
CA ALA A 42 -22.79 16.95 7.58
C ALA A 42 -21.96 16.06 6.64
N GLN A 43 -20.78 16.51 6.20
CA GLN A 43 -19.86 15.69 5.42
C GLN A 43 -19.12 14.66 6.30
N GLU A 44 -18.84 15.00 7.56
CA GLU A 44 -18.27 14.09 8.55
C GLU A 44 -19.26 12.96 8.86
N ASP A 45 -20.52 13.28 9.15
CA ASP A 45 -21.58 12.30 9.40
C ASP A 45 -21.75 11.31 8.22
N LEU A 46 -21.69 11.82 6.98
CA LEU A 46 -21.76 10.98 5.78
C LEU A 46 -20.53 10.07 5.64
N LEU A 47 -19.33 10.60 5.93
CA LEU A 47 -18.10 9.83 5.86
C LEU A 47 -18.11 8.69 6.90
N ASP A 48 -18.61 8.94 8.10
CA ASP A 48 -18.72 7.95 9.17
C ASP A 48 -19.66 6.79 8.82
N GLU A 49 -20.82 7.08 8.21
CA GLU A 49 -21.76 6.06 7.75
C GLU A 49 -21.12 5.14 6.69
N HIS A 50 -20.43 5.73 5.72
CA HIS A 50 -19.73 4.98 4.67
C HIS A 50 -18.53 4.19 5.22
N LEU A 51 -17.72 4.78 6.10
CA LEU A 51 -16.59 4.10 6.73
C LEU A 51 -17.03 2.87 7.50
N LYS A 52 -18.12 2.95 8.26
CA LYS A 52 -18.70 1.80 8.96
C LYS A 52 -19.07 0.69 7.98
N THR A 53 -19.75 1.06 6.89
CA THR A 53 -20.16 0.09 5.86
C THR A 53 -18.96 -0.57 5.18
N TRP A 54 -17.93 0.20 4.81
CA TRP A 54 -16.72 -0.34 4.18
C TRP A 54 -15.91 -1.21 5.13
N LEU A 55 -15.81 -0.84 6.41
CA LEU A 55 -15.12 -1.64 7.42
C LEU A 55 -15.87 -2.95 7.68
N ASP A 56 -17.19 -2.92 7.80
CA ASP A 56 -18.02 -4.13 7.94
C ASP A 56 -17.88 -5.04 6.72
N TRP A 57 -17.89 -4.50 5.50
CA TRP A 57 -17.65 -5.28 4.29
C TRP A 57 -16.24 -5.87 4.26
N HIS A 58 -15.21 -5.06 4.55
CA HIS A 58 -13.81 -5.50 4.54
C HIS A 58 -13.59 -6.61 5.57
N LYS A 59 -14.16 -6.46 6.77
CA LYS A 59 -14.12 -7.46 7.85
C LYS A 59 -14.75 -8.79 7.41
N ASN A 60 -15.91 -8.75 6.77
CA ASN A 60 -16.69 -9.95 6.44
C ASN A 60 -16.32 -10.59 5.09
N SER A 61 -15.65 -9.85 4.20
CA SER A 61 -15.34 -10.31 2.83
C SER A 61 -13.85 -10.37 2.55
N GLU A 62 -13.13 -9.25 2.69
CA GLU A 62 -11.72 -9.16 2.30
C GLU A 62 -10.78 -9.85 3.29
N LEU A 63 -10.98 -9.68 4.60
CA LEU A 63 -10.12 -10.34 5.59
C LEU A 63 -10.15 -11.89 5.47
N PRO A 64 -11.32 -12.55 5.34
CA PRO A 64 -11.37 -13.99 5.04
C PRO A 64 -10.67 -14.36 3.73
N ALA A 65 -10.78 -13.54 2.69
CA ALA A 65 -10.10 -13.77 1.41
C ALA A 65 -8.56 -13.65 1.54
N TYR A 66 -8.07 -12.72 2.38
CA TYR A 66 -6.65 -12.58 2.67
C TYR A 66 -6.13 -13.81 3.43
N ILE A 67 -6.85 -14.27 4.45
CA ILE A 67 -6.51 -15.49 5.20
C ILE A 67 -6.46 -16.70 4.28
N ALA A 68 -7.46 -16.88 3.40
CA ALA A 68 -7.47 -17.98 2.44
C ALA A 68 -6.26 -17.94 1.49
N HIS A 69 -5.87 -16.74 1.04
CA HIS A 69 -4.70 -16.56 0.20
C HIS A 69 -3.38 -16.86 0.93
N LEU A 70 -3.23 -16.41 2.19
CA LEU A 70 -2.07 -16.71 3.03
C LEU A 70 -1.94 -18.22 3.29
N LYS A 71 -3.05 -18.91 3.56
CA LYS A 71 -3.08 -20.38 3.68
C LYS A 71 -2.60 -21.07 2.40
N GLN A 72 -2.96 -20.55 1.22
CA GLN A 72 -2.45 -21.08 -0.04
C GLN A 72 -0.93 -20.86 -0.19
N ILE A 73 -0.43 -19.67 0.17
CA ILE A 73 1.02 -19.39 0.16
C ILE A 73 1.75 -20.37 1.08
N LYS A 74 1.21 -20.60 2.29
CA LYS A 74 1.76 -21.56 3.26
C LYS A 74 1.87 -22.96 2.67
N ILE A 75 0.79 -23.47 2.08
CA ILE A 75 0.76 -24.80 1.44
C ILE A 75 1.81 -24.89 0.32
N ASP A 76 1.92 -23.87 -0.52
CA ASP A 76 2.89 -23.84 -1.61
C ASP A 76 4.34 -23.86 -1.07
N ILE A 77 4.63 -23.19 0.05
CA ILE A 77 5.94 -23.24 0.74
C ILE A 77 6.20 -24.61 1.35
N GLU A 78 5.24 -25.18 2.08
CA GLU A 78 5.36 -26.49 2.74
C GLU A 78 5.71 -27.59 1.73
N GLN A 79 4.99 -27.60 0.60
CA GLN A 79 5.15 -28.57 -0.47
C GLN A 79 6.37 -28.34 -1.37
N GLY A 80 7.09 -27.24 -1.20
CA GLY A 80 8.22 -26.91 -2.08
C GLY A 80 7.80 -26.39 -3.46
N ASN A 81 6.55 -25.99 -3.62
CA ASN A 81 5.92 -25.62 -4.90
C ASN A 81 6.09 -24.13 -5.26
N ILE A 82 7.17 -23.48 -4.79
CA ILE A 82 7.47 -22.09 -5.13
C ILE A 82 8.31 -22.06 -6.41
N THR A 83 7.71 -21.54 -7.48
CA THR A 83 8.35 -21.29 -8.78
C THR A 83 8.10 -19.84 -9.19
N PRO A 84 8.84 -19.28 -10.18
CA PRO A 84 8.57 -17.92 -10.66
C PRO A 84 7.11 -17.70 -11.09
N ALA A 85 6.48 -18.72 -11.71
CA ALA A 85 5.08 -18.65 -12.10
C ALA A 85 4.13 -18.64 -10.88
N ARG A 86 4.44 -19.38 -9.81
CA ARG A 86 3.64 -19.35 -8.57
C ARG A 86 3.82 -18.04 -7.81
N ILE A 87 5.02 -17.47 -7.80
CA ILE A 87 5.26 -16.13 -7.25
C ILE A 87 4.43 -15.09 -8.00
N ALA A 88 4.43 -15.13 -9.35
CA ALA A 88 3.61 -14.25 -10.16
C ALA A 88 2.10 -14.42 -9.87
N TYR A 89 1.63 -15.66 -9.75
CA TYR A 89 0.24 -15.96 -9.35
C TYR A 89 -0.14 -15.31 -8.02
N HIS A 90 0.71 -15.41 -6.99
CA HIS A 90 0.46 -14.76 -5.71
C HIS A 90 0.52 -13.23 -5.80
N ASN A 91 1.44 -12.68 -6.60
CA ASN A 91 1.51 -11.25 -6.85
C ASN A 91 0.22 -10.71 -7.50
N ASP A 92 -0.29 -11.41 -8.52
CA ASP A 92 -1.53 -11.05 -9.21
C ASP A 92 -2.74 -11.16 -8.26
N LYS A 93 -2.76 -12.14 -7.35
CA LYS A 93 -3.80 -12.24 -6.30
C LYS A 93 -3.77 -11.07 -5.31
N VAL A 94 -2.59 -10.59 -4.90
CA VAL A 94 -2.47 -9.37 -4.09
C VAL A 94 -3.01 -8.15 -4.84
N ILE A 95 -2.72 -8.04 -6.13
CA ILE A 95 -3.25 -6.97 -6.99
C ILE A 95 -4.79 -7.06 -7.07
N ALA A 96 -5.34 -8.28 -7.18
CA ALA A 96 -6.79 -8.50 -7.22
C ALA A 96 -7.50 -8.06 -5.92
N HIS A 97 -6.93 -8.33 -4.75
CA HIS A 97 -7.42 -7.82 -3.46
C HIS A 97 -7.52 -6.28 -3.46
N TRP A 98 -6.47 -5.60 -3.95
CA TRP A 98 -6.51 -4.15 -4.10
C TRP A 98 -7.57 -3.66 -5.11
N HIS A 99 -7.84 -4.41 -6.17
CA HIS A 99 -8.95 -4.09 -7.09
C HIS A 99 -10.32 -4.28 -6.45
N SER A 100 -10.50 -5.29 -5.61
CA SER A 100 -11.75 -5.56 -4.88
C SER A 100 -12.11 -4.38 -3.97
N VAL A 101 -11.16 -3.95 -3.13
CA VAL A 101 -11.34 -2.79 -2.23
C VAL A 101 -11.70 -1.52 -3.01
N ARG A 102 -11.05 -1.29 -4.16
CA ARG A 102 -11.40 -0.16 -5.03
C ARG A 102 -12.81 -0.28 -5.60
N ALA A 103 -13.19 -1.46 -6.07
CA ALA A 103 -14.50 -1.69 -6.65
C ALA A 103 -15.64 -1.44 -5.65
N GLU A 104 -15.41 -1.76 -4.38
CA GLU A 104 -16.36 -1.51 -3.29
C GLU A 104 -16.48 -0.02 -2.94
N ILE A 105 -15.36 0.68 -2.77
CA ILE A 105 -15.36 2.05 -2.21
C ILE A 105 -15.71 3.10 -3.27
N VAL A 106 -15.32 2.89 -4.54
CA VAL A 106 -15.42 3.94 -5.57
C VAL A 106 -16.86 4.41 -5.87
N PRO A 107 -17.89 3.55 -5.96
CA PRO A 107 -19.26 4.00 -6.17
C PRO A 107 -19.71 5.07 -5.17
N ASP A 108 -19.37 4.89 -3.90
CA ASP A 108 -19.68 5.82 -2.82
C ASP A 108 -18.85 7.11 -2.91
N LEU A 109 -17.55 7.01 -3.20
CA LEU A 109 -16.74 8.22 -3.43
C LEU A 109 -17.28 9.07 -4.59
N VAL A 110 -17.83 8.44 -5.63
CA VAL A 110 -18.44 9.12 -6.77
C VAL A 110 -19.78 9.76 -6.38
N SER A 111 -20.54 9.14 -5.49
CA SER A 111 -21.82 9.69 -4.99
C SER A 111 -21.59 10.88 -4.06
N LEU A 112 -20.52 10.85 -3.27
CA LEU A 112 -20.14 11.90 -2.31
C LEU A 112 -19.42 13.10 -2.94
N ALA A 113 -18.75 12.92 -4.09
CA ALA A 113 -17.99 13.99 -4.74
C ALA A 113 -18.72 15.34 -4.94
N PRO A 114 -20.03 15.40 -5.28
CA PRO A 114 -20.78 16.65 -5.40
C PRO A 114 -20.97 17.41 -4.07
N ASN A 115 -20.80 16.74 -2.93
CA ASN A 115 -20.95 17.37 -1.63
C ASN A 115 -19.72 18.23 -1.27
N LEU A 116 -18.62 18.10 -2.01
CA LEU A 116 -17.45 18.95 -1.83
C LEU A 116 -17.71 20.35 -2.39
N SER A 117 -17.09 21.35 -1.79
CA SER A 117 -17.00 22.70 -2.35
C SER A 117 -15.78 22.84 -3.27
N GLU A 118 -15.82 23.81 -4.19
CA GLU A 118 -14.65 24.19 -4.99
C GLU A 118 -13.43 24.52 -4.12
N LYS A 119 -13.64 25.18 -2.98
CA LYS A 119 -12.58 25.48 -2.01
C LYS A 119 -11.95 24.19 -1.47
N GLN A 120 -12.77 23.23 -1.04
CA GLN A 120 -12.29 21.93 -0.54
C GLN A 120 -11.51 21.15 -1.59
N VAL A 121 -11.97 21.14 -2.84
CA VAL A 121 -11.24 20.52 -3.95
C VAL A 121 -9.88 21.20 -4.15
N ASN A 122 -9.84 22.53 -4.16
CA ASN A 122 -8.56 23.25 -4.32
C ASN A 122 -7.58 22.97 -3.17
N THR A 123 -8.03 23.04 -1.91
CA THR A 123 -7.21 22.76 -0.73
C THR A 123 -6.65 21.33 -0.75
N LEU A 124 -7.47 20.32 -1.08
CA LEU A 124 -7.02 18.93 -1.22
C LEU A 124 -5.81 18.79 -2.14
N PHE A 125 -5.87 19.40 -3.34
CA PHE A 125 -4.78 19.29 -4.31
C PHE A 125 -3.58 20.18 -4.01
N GLU A 126 -3.76 21.27 -3.26
CA GLU A 126 -2.66 22.09 -2.73
C GLU A 126 -1.86 21.31 -1.67
N GLU A 127 -2.55 20.66 -0.73
CA GLU A 127 -1.91 19.82 0.31
C GLU A 127 -1.21 18.60 -0.29
N LEU A 128 -1.81 17.95 -1.28
CA LEU A 128 -1.16 16.87 -2.03
C LEU A 128 0.13 17.33 -2.73
N ALA A 129 0.12 18.53 -3.31
CA ALA A 129 1.29 19.10 -3.98
C ALA A 129 2.39 19.52 -2.99
N GLU A 130 2.04 20.08 -1.83
CA GLU A 130 2.99 20.42 -0.76
C GLU A 130 3.66 19.15 -0.21
N LYS A 131 2.87 18.14 0.16
CA LYS A 131 3.40 16.86 0.66
C LYS A 131 4.33 16.19 -0.36
N GLU A 132 4.06 16.32 -1.66
CA GLU A 132 4.97 15.85 -2.70
C GLU A 132 6.27 16.67 -2.79
N ARG A 133 6.20 18.01 -2.74
CA ARG A 133 7.40 18.87 -2.72
C ARG A 133 8.29 18.54 -1.53
N GLU A 134 7.71 18.34 -0.34
CA GLU A 134 8.48 17.96 0.85
C GLU A 134 9.15 16.58 0.71
N LYS A 135 8.46 15.60 0.11
CA LYS A 135 9.07 14.30 -0.22
C LYS A 135 10.23 14.45 -1.21
N GLN A 136 10.08 15.26 -2.25
CA GLN A 136 11.14 15.52 -3.24
C GLN A 136 12.34 16.22 -2.59
N LYS A 137 12.14 17.26 -1.78
CA LYS A 137 13.21 17.93 -1.02
C LYS A 137 13.97 16.95 -0.12
N LYS A 138 13.25 16.09 0.62
CA LYS A 138 13.88 15.05 1.47
C LYS A 138 14.70 14.04 0.66
N ARG A 139 14.22 13.65 -0.52
CA ARG A 139 14.94 12.73 -1.44
C ARG A 139 16.20 13.38 -2.02
N ALA A 140 16.12 14.65 -2.43
CA ALA A 140 17.23 15.40 -3.02
C ALA A 140 18.39 15.62 -2.03
N LYS A 141 18.10 15.68 -0.72
CA LYS A 141 19.11 15.85 0.35
C LYS A 141 19.95 14.60 0.63
N LEU A 142 19.57 13.42 0.13
CA LEU A 142 20.33 12.19 0.35
C LEU A 142 21.40 12.05 -0.74
N SER A 143 22.63 11.66 -0.37
CA SER A 143 23.63 11.20 -1.34
C SER A 143 23.25 9.83 -1.90
N ASP A 144 23.79 9.47 -3.08
CA ASP A 144 23.57 8.14 -3.66
C ASP A 144 24.01 7.01 -2.72
N GLU A 145 25.16 7.17 -2.07
CA GLU A 145 25.65 6.22 -1.07
C GLU A 145 24.66 6.02 0.08
N LYS A 146 24.10 7.12 0.62
CA LYS A 146 23.09 7.04 1.70
C LYS A 146 21.80 6.39 1.22
N ARG A 147 21.38 6.63 -0.04
CA ARG A 147 20.21 5.98 -0.64
C ARG A 147 20.42 4.48 -0.75
N GLN A 148 21.56 4.07 -1.31
CA GLN A 148 21.93 2.66 -1.48
C GLN A 148 21.99 1.95 -0.13
N LYS A 149 22.73 2.49 0.85
CA LYS A 149 22.84 1.89 2.19
C LYS A 149 21.47 1.73 2.84
N ARG A 150 20.60 2.75 2.75
CA ARG A 150 19.24 2.67 3.29
C ARG A 150 18.39 1.62 2.59
N TRP A 151 18.54 1.46 1.28
CA TRP A 151 17.84 0.43 0.51
C TRP A 151 18.29 -0.99 0.94
N PHE A 152 19.60 -1.22 1.08
CA PHE A 152 20.14 -2.50 1.56
C PHE A 152 19.64 -2.81 2.96
N THR A 153 19.82 -1.91 3.93
CA THR A 153 19.38 -2.12 5.31
C THR A 153 17.88 -2.41 5.39
N ARG A 154 17.04 -1.72 4.60
CA ARG A 154 15.60 -1.97 4.58
C ARG A 154 15.26 -3.35 3.99
N THR A 155 15.91 -3.73 2.90
CA THR A 155 15.63 -4.99 2.20
C THR A 155 16.13 -6.18 3.02
N GLU A 156 17.33 -6.10 3.58
CA GLU A 156 17.88 -7.09 4.50
C GLU A 156 16.98 -7.24 5.74
N LYS A 157 16.60 -6.12 6.38
CA LYS A 157 15.71 -6.17 7.55
C LYS A 157 14.34 -6.79 7.21
N SER A 158 13.82 -6.53 6.02
CA SER A 158 12.58 -7.15 5.56
C SER A 158 12.73 -8.65 5.42
N LEU A 159 13.84 -9.15 4.86
CA LEU A 159 14.12 -10.58 4.79
C LEU A 159 14.31 -11.19 6.18
N GLU A 160 15.02 -10.49 7.06
CA GLU A 160 15.26 -10.96 8.42
C GLU A 160 13.97 -11.12 9.23
N ASN A 161 13.00 -10.22 9.05
CA ASN A 161 11.71 -10.34 9.71
C ASN A 161 10.97 -11.62 9.26
N TRP A 162 11.09 -12.01 7.99
CA TRP A 162 10.39 -13.18 7.44
C TRP A 162 11.16 -14.49 7.58
N LEU A 163 12.49 -14.45 7.69
CA LEU A 163 13.34 -15.64 7.64
C LEU A 163 14.16 -15.86 8.93
N GLY A 164 14.23 -14.88 9.82
CA GLY A 164 15.25 -14.81 10.87
C GLY A 164 16.62 -14.42 10.31
N ASP A 165 17.71 -14.89 10.92
CA ASP A 165 19.07 -14.54 10.47
C ASP A 165 19.30 -14.91 8.99
N ILE A 166 19.65 -13.92 8.17
CA ILE A 166 19.96 -14.12 6.74
C ILE A 166 21.42 -14.47 6.50
N THR A 167 21.67 -15.37 5.56
CA THR A 167 23.02 -15.85 5.22
C THR A 167 23.80 -14.84 4.38
N SER A 168 25.13 -14.98 4.32
CA SER A 168 25.96 -14.18 3.40
C SER A 168 25.58 -14.36 1.94
N SER A 169 25.05 -15.52 1.54
CA SER A 169 24.53 -15.76 0.19
C SER A 169 23.28 -14.91 -0.08
N GLN A 170 22.34 -14.89 0.85
CA GLN A 170 21.12 -14.07 0.76
C GLN A 170 21.42 -12.56 0.72
N LYS A 171 22.44 -12.09 1.46
CA LYS A 171 22.92 -10.70 1.35
C LYS A 171 23.45 -10.36 -0.05
N LYS A 172 24.22 -11.27 -0.68
CA LYS A 172 24.65 -11.10 -2.08
C LYS A 172 23.49 -11.11 -3.08
N MET A 173 22.41 -11.85 -2.80
CA MET A 173 21.19 -11.80 -3.61
C MET A 173 20.52 -10.43 -3.52
N VAL A 174 20.52 -9.79 -2.35
CA VAL A 174 20.02 -8.42 -2.16
C VAL A 174 20.86 -7.41 -2.95
N GLU A 175 22.20 -7.55 -2.94
CA GLU A 175 23.10 -6.74 -3.77
C GLU A 175 22.79 -6.90 -5.27
N SER A 176 22.58 -8.15 -5.72
CA SER A 176 22.25 -8.46 -7.11
C SER A 176 20.89 -7.87 -7.52
N LEU A 177 19.89 -7.92 -6.65
CA LEU A 177 18.59 -7.31 -6.87
C LEU A 177 18.70 -5.80 -7.05
N TYR A 178 19.52 -5.12 -6.24
CA TYR A 178 19.73 -3.68 -6.38
C TYR A 178 20.28 -3.30 -7.75
N LEU A 179 21.23 -4.08 -8.27
CA LEU A 179 21.83 -3.85 -9.58
C LEU A 179 20.89 -4.20 -10.75
N ALA A 180 20.00 -5.17 -10.55
CA ALA A 180 19.00 -5.56 -11.54
C ALA A 180 17.84 -4.55 -11.65
N GLN A 181 17.58 -3.78 -10.58
CA GLN A 181 16.49 -2.83 -10.55
C GLN A 181 16.91 -1.43 -11.02
N SER A 182 16.00 -0.80 -11.76
CA SER A 182 16.18 0.56 -12.23
C SER A 182 15.34 1.56 -11.42
N PRO A 183 15.89 2.74 -11.03
CA PRO A 183 15.15 3.74 -10.28
C PRO A 183 13.94 4.29 -11.06
N SER A 184 12.74 4.11 -10.51
CA SER A 184 11.48 4.57 -11.13
C SER A 184 10.86 5.79 -10.44
N SER A 185 11.55 6.38 -9.45
CA SER A 185 10.96 7.38 -8.54
C SER A 185 10.46 8.64 -9.26
N HIS A 186 11.17 9.10 -10.29
CA HIS A 186 10.78 10.26 -11.10
C HIS A 186 9.56 9.97 -11.98
N LEU A 187 9.50 8.77 -12.59
CA LEU A 187 8.34 8.31 -13.36
C LEU A 187 7.08 8.22 -12.51
N TRP A 188 7.22 7.72 -11.26
CA TRP A 188 6.12 7.70 -10.29
C TRP A 188 5.68 9.11 -9.86
N SER A 189 6.59 10.09 -9.79
CA SER A 189 6.24 11.49 -9.56
C SER A 189 5.48 12.09 -10.75
N ASN A 190 5.94 11.84 -11.98
CA ASN A 190 5.28 12.31 -13.20
C ASN A 190 3.87 11.71 -13.36
N TYR A 191 3.73 10.41 -13.10
CA TYR A 191 2.45 9.72 -13.08
C TYR A 191 1.47 10.38 -12.10
N ARG A 192 1.89 10.61 -10.85
CA ARG A 192 1.02 11.20 -9.82
C ARG A 192 0.63 12.63 -10.17
N ALA A 193 1.54 13.42 -10.74
CA ALA A 193 1.21 14.77 -11.20
C ALA A 193 0.12 14.73 -12.28
N ARG A 194 0.27 13.91 -13.33
CA ARG A 194 -0.74 13.77 -14.39
C ARG A 194 -2.09 13.30 -13.84
N TYR A 195 -2.07 12.27 -13.01
CA TYR A 195 -3.27 11.70 -12.40
C TYR A 195 -3.99 12.73 -11.52
N GLN A 196 -3.26 13.44 -10.65
CA GLN A 196 -3.84 14.46 -9.77
C GLN A 196 -4.39 15.67 -10.54
N THR A 197 -3.73 16.11 -11.61
CA THR A 197 -4.26 17.18 -12.48
C THR A 197 -5.60 16.76 -13.10
N SER A 198 -5.69 15.54 -13.62
CA SER A 198 -6.94 15.02 -14.20
C SER A 198 -8.04 14.88 -13.14
N LEU A 199 -7.70 14.32 -11.97
CA LEU A 199 -8.64 14.14 -10.87
C LEU A 199 -9.16 15.49 -10.35
N LYS A 200 -8.29 16.51 -10.20
CA LYS A 200 -8.68 17.86 -9.83
C LYS A 200 -9.67 18.46 -10.82
N SER A 201 -9.36 18.37 -12.12
CA SER A 201 -10.23 18.92 -13.16
C SER A 201 -11.61 18.27 -13.17
N VAL A 202 -11.68 16.95 -12.99
CA VAL A 202 -12.95 16.21 -12.92
C VAL A 202 -13.75 16.59 -11.67
N LEU A 203 -13.11 16.69 -10.51
CA LEU A 203 -13.77 17.10 -9.27
C LEU A 203 -14.28 18.54 -9.34
N LEU A 204 -13.48 19.48 -9.88
CA LEU A 204 -13.91 20.86 -10.10
C LEU A 204 -15.15 20.94 -11.00
N ASN A 205 -15.18 20.17 -12.10
CA ASN A 205 -16.36 20.15 -12.96
C ASN A 205 -17.60 19.59 -12.23
N ILE A 206 -17.46 18.53 -11.43
CA ILE A 206 -18.56 17.95 -10.64
C ILE A 206 -19.12 18.99 -9.65
N VAL A 207 -18.28 19.66 -8.87
CA VAL A 207 -18.73 20.64 -7.86
C VAL A 207 -19.31 21.92 -8.49
N SER A 208 -18.96 22.22 -9.75
CA SER A 208 -19.58 23.28 -10.54
C SER A 208 -20.89 22.85 -11.25
N GLY A 209 -21.41 21.65 -10.98
CA GLY A 209 -22.68 21.16 -11.53
C GLY A 209 -22.58 20.35 -12.82
N GLY A 210 -21.36 20.02 -13.27
CA GLY A 210 -21.12 19.19 -14.45
C GLY A 210 -21.35 17.69 -14.22
N ASN A 211 -21.48 16.95 -15.32
CA ASN A 211 -21.77 15.51 -15.30
C ASN A 211 -20.53 14.63 -15.56
N ASP A 212 -19.51 14.76 -14.72
CA ASP A 212 -18.25 13.99 -14.85
C ASP A 212 -18.15 12.80 -13.88
N ARG A 213 -19.25 12.39 -13.23
CA ARG A 213 -19.29 11.22 -12.32
C ARG A 213 -18.77 9.94 -12.97
N GLY A 214 -19.09 9.70 -14.25
CA GLY A 214 -18.57 8.56 -15.01
C GLY A 214 -17.05 8.62 -15.23
N LYS A 215 -16.51 9.81 -15.48
CA LYS A 215 -15.05 10.01 -15.60
C LYS A 215 -14.37 9.82 -14.25
N LEU A 216 -14.95 10.34 -13.17
CA LEU A 216 -14.44 10.14 -11.81
C LEU A 216 -14.39 8.64 -11.46
N LYS A 217 -15.48 7.91 -11.72
CA LYS A 217 -15.51 6.45 -11.52
C LYS A 217 -14.38 5.75 -12.28
N SER A 218 -14.21 6.08 -13.56
CA SER A 218 -13.14 5.49 -14.38
C SER A 218 -11.74 5.81 -13.85
N LEU A 219 -11.51 7.05 -13.40
CA LEU A 219 -10.24 7.50 -12.83
C LEU A 219 -9.88 6.74 -11.56
N LEU A 220 -10.84 6.58 -10.64
CA LEU A 220 -10.61 5.95 -9.35
C LEU A 220 -10.47 4.42 -9.46
N LEU A 221 -11.20 3.77 -10.39
CA LEU A 221 -11.08 2.34 -10.64
C LEU A 221 -9.80 1.98 -11.42
N ASN A 222 -9.38 2.82 -12.36
CA ASN A 222 -8.28 2.53 -13.29
C ASN A 222 -7.18 3.62 -13.31
N PRO A 223 -6.64 4.06 -12.15
CA PRO A 223 -5.61 5.09 -12.09
C PRO A 223 -4.34 4.66 -12.86
N GLU A 224 -4.08 3.36 -12.98
CA GLU A 224 -2.93 2.82 -13.71
C GLU A 224 -2.87 3.22 -15.18
N THR A 225 -4.01 3.58 -15.79
CA THR A 225 -4.08 4.06 -17.18
C THR A 225 -3.32 5.38 -17.42
N PHE A 226 -2.97 6.11 -16.35
CA PHE A 226 -2.21 7.36 -16.41
C PHE A 226 -0.68 7.15 -16.36
N ARG A 227 -0.23 5.90 -16.16
CA ARG A 227 1.20 5.56 -16.22
C ARG A 227 1.68 5.67 -17.66
N SER A 228 2.91 6.13 -17.85
CA SER A 228 3.54 6.10 -19.18
C SER A 228 3.92 4.67 -19.55
N ASP A 229 4.05 4.40 -20.84
CA ASP A 229 4.57 3.11 -21.33
C ASP A 229 5.95 2.79 -20.74
N GLU A 230 6.79 3.81 -20.57
CA GLU A 230 8.09 3.69 -19.90
C GLU A 230 7.94 3.21 -18.45
N LEU A 231 7.01 3.79 -17.67
CA LEU A 231 6.77 3.37 -16.29
C LEU A 231 6.20 1.94 -16.24
N ASN A 232 5.30 1.59 -17.15
CA ASN A 232 4.73 0.24 -17.23
C ASN A 232 5.81 -0.80 -17.54
N LYS A 233 6.65 -0.54 -18.55
CA LYS A 233 7.78 -1.40 -18.91
C LYS A 233 8.77 -1.56 -17.74
N LEU A 234 9.11 -0.46 -17.07
CA LEU A 234 10.06 -0.48 -15.96
C LEU A 234 9.50 -1.20 -14.72
N ASN A 235 8.21 -1.01 -14.42
CA ASN A 235 7.54 -1.76 -13.35
C ASN A 235 7.55 -3.25 -13.65
N GLU A 236 7.30 -3.67 -14.89
CA GLU A 236 7.33 -5.08 -15.28
C GLU A 236 8.73 -5.68 -15.16
N GLN A 237 9.76 -4.96 -15.62
CA GLN A 237 11.15 -5.38 -15.47
C GLN A 237 11.55 -5.54 -14.00
N ASN A 238 11.28 -4.52 -13.18
CA ASN A 238 11.59 -4.56 -11.74
C ASN A 238 10.79 -5.63 -11.00
N ARG A 239 9.55 -5.92 -11.43
CA ARG A 239 8.69 -6.99 -10.92
C ARG A 239 9.31 -8.35 -11.21
N GLN A 240 9.74 -8.60 -12.45
CA GLN A 240 10.41 -9.84 -12.82
C GLN A 240 11.69 -10.06 -12.01
N SER A 241 12.55 -9.03 -11.89
CA SER A 241 13.77 -9.12 -11.07
C SER A 241 13.47 -9.45 -9.61
N TYR A 242 12.36 -8.93 -9.07
CA TYR A 242 11.93 -9.25 -7.71
C TYR A 242 11.40 -10.68 -7.57
N HIS A 243 10.68 -11.19 -8.57
CA HIS A 243 10.21 -12.58 -8.59
C HIS A 243 11.39 -13.56 -8.65
N ASP A 244 12.38 -13.29 -9.50
CA ASP A 244 13.59 -14.11 -9.60
C ASP A 244 14.39 -14.08 -8.29
N PHE A 245 14.47 -12.91 -7.64
CA PHE A 245 15.06 -12.75 -6.32
C PHE A 245 14.34 -13.60 -5.25
N LEU A 246 13.01 -13.52 -5.17
CA LEU A 246 12.22 -14.31 -4.21
C LEU A 246 12.40 -15.81 -4.44
N TYR A 247 12.44 -16.25 -5.71
CA TYR A 247 12.69 -17.64 -6.04
C TYR A 247 14.10 -18.09 -5.62
N GLY A 248 15.13 -17.27 -5.89
CA GLY A 248 16.49 -17.54 -5.44
C GLY A 248 16.62 -17.61 -3.91
N VAL A 249 15.95 -16.71 -3.19
CA VAL A 249 15.87 -16.75 -1.73
C VAL A 249 15.21 -18.03 -1.25
N PHE A 250 14.08 -18.42 -1.86
CA PHE A 250 13.37 -19.65 -1.52
C PHE A 250 14.26 -20.90 -1.67
N LEU A 251 14.98 -21.01 -2.79
CA LEU A 251 15.92 -22.13 -3.01
C LEU A 251 17.10 -22.15 -2.04
N SER A 252 17.41 -21.01 -1.39
CA SER A 252 18.50 -20.88 -0.42
C SER A 252 18.08 -21.08 1.03
N LEU A 253 16.79 -21.33 1.29
CA LEU A 253 16.28 -21.44 2.66
C LEU A 253 16.91 -22.64 3.38
N THR A 254 17.39 -22.38 4.60
CA THR A 254 17.65 -23.46 5.56
C THR A 254 16.32 -23.96 6.14
N GLU A 255 16.31 -25.17 6.71
CA GLU A 255 15.09 -25.69 7.36
C GLU A 255 14.60 -24.75 8.48
N LYS A 256 15.53 -24.18 9.27
CA LYS A 256 15.19 -23.19 10.31
C LYS A 256 14.50 -21.95 9.71
N GLN A 257 15.00 -21.43 8.59
CA GLN A 257 14.41 -20.27 7.91
C GLN A 257 13.05 -20.60 7.30
N LYS A 258 12.87 -21.82 6.76
CA LYS A 258 11.57 -22.29 6.26
C LYS A 258 10.53 -22.36 7.38
N GLN A 259 10.89 -22.90 8.55
CA GLN A 259 10.01 -22.95 9.71
C GLN A 259 9.68 -21.56 10.26
N HIS A 260 10.67 -20.65 10.31
CA HIS A 260 10.43 -19.25 10.70
C HIS A 260 9.44 -18.57 9.75
N LEU A 261 9.63 -18.72 8.44
CA LEU A 261 8.72 -18.18 7.42
C LEU A 261 7.29 -18.70 7.58
N LEU A 262 7.11 -20.00 7.84
CA LEU A 262 5.79 -20.59 8.08
C LEU A 262 5.15 -20.04 9.36
N SER A 263 5.94 -19.83 10.42
CA SER A 263 5.48 -19.22 11.67
C SER A 263 5.01 -17.78 11.46
N GLU A 264 5.78 -16.95 10.75
CA GLU A 264 5.38 -15.55 10.48
C GLU A 264 4.11 -15.46 9.62
N ILE A 265 3.88 -16.44 8.74
CA ILE A 265 2.63 -16.54 7.97
C ILE A 265 1.45 -16.93 8.89
N ASP A 266 1.66 -17.85 9.82
CA ASP A 266 0.65 -18.23 10.81
C ASP A 266 0.31 -17.07 11.74
N ASP A 267 1.32 -16.37 12.26
CA ASP A 267 1.13 -15.18 13.10
C ASP A 267 0.33 -14.10 12.36
N LEU A 268 0.62 -13.89 11.07
CA LEU A 268 -0.15 -12.96 10.24
C LEU A 268 -1.60 -13.43 10.00
N ILE A 269 -1.83 -14.73 9.82
CA ILE A 269 -3.18 -15.29 9.70
C ILE A 269 -3.95 -15.07 10.99
N ASP A 270 -3.33 -15.29 12.15
CA ASP A 270 -3.94 -15.12 13.46
C ASP A 270 -4.26 -13.64 13.72
N ASP A 271 -3.32 -12.74 13.45
CA ASP A 271 -3.51 -11.28 13.53
C ASP A 271 -4.71 -10.83 12.69
N ILE A 272 -4.82 -11.29 11.44
CA ILE A 272 -5.96 -10.94 10.57
C ILE A 272 -7.26 -11.59 11.06
N SER A 273 -7.20 -12.82 11.55
CA SER A 273 -8.37 -13.53 12.09
C SER A 273 -8.95 -12.79 13.30
N GLU A 274 -8.09 -12.22 14.15
CA GLU A 274 -8.52 -11.40 15.28
C GLU A 274 -9.23 -10.09 14.88
N LEU A 275 -8.94 -9.55 13.69
CA LEU A 275 -9.65 -8.39 13.14
C LEU A 275 -11.06 -8.78 12.62
N SER A 276 -11.23 -10.04 12.22
CA SER A 276 -12.50 -10.59 11.73
C SER A 276 -13.48 -11.00 12.83
N GLN A 277 -13.05 -11.03 14.09
CA GLN A 277 -13.89 -11.28 15.28
C GLN A 277 -14.54 -9.99 15.78
#